data_AF-A0A9P2P821-F1
#
_entry.id   AF-A0A9P2P821-F1
#
_cell.length_a   1.000
_cell.length_b   1.000
_cell.length_c   1.000
_cell.angle_alpha   90.00
_cell.angle_beta   90.00
_cell.angle_gamma   90.00
#
_symmetry.space_group_name_H-M   'P 1'
#
loop_
_entity.id
_entity.type
_entity.pdbx_description
1 polymer ?
#
loop_
_entity_poly.entity_id
_entity_poly.type
_entity_poly.pdbx_seq_one_letter_code
_entity_poly.pdbx_strand_id
1 'polypeptide(L)'
;MRIIKGTNYWRLLSIILMFMIFLGLYYFFIVYPKDTEKARLAIAEEILMASYWQNLSYKHALYKALLKQNVPLNPINDEIYFDDLNRFRVLYQSGDGEKLIDTLNRYSKYSVYQDKSVRGLCLQLQFLQLYKDKIKREQYHTERLARWQNINDQNWETVSPWLQQKDAFNQFFKSKKMQADCFL
;
A
#
# COMPACT_ATOMS: atom_id res chain seq x y z
N MET A 1 -56.44 50.32 -7.75
CA MET A 1 -55.60 49.56 -6.80
C MET A 1 -54.28 49.22 -7.52
N ARG A 2 -53.18 49.91 -7.22
CA ARG A 2 -51.88 49.66 -7.88
C ARG A 2 -51.17 48.54 -7.15
N ILE A 3 -51.06 47.37 -7.76
CA ILE A 3 -50.24 46.26 -7.24
C ILE A 3 -48.79 46.74 -7.27
N ILE A 4 -48.21 46.85 -6.07
CA ILE A 4 -46.88 47.40 -5.81
C ILE A 4 -45.84 46.49 -6.48
N LYS A 5 -45.18 46.97 -7.55
CA LYS A 5 -44.10 46.25 -8.26
C LYS A 5 -42.95 45.79 -7.36
N GLY A 6 -42.84 46.31 -6.13
CA GLY A 6 -41.85 45.89 -5.14
C GLY A 6 -42.07 44.49 -4.56
N THR A 7 -43.30 43.96 -4.52
CA THR A 7 -43.58 42.66 -3.88
C THR A 7 -43.01 41.46 -4.64
N ASN A 8 -42.84 41.57 -5.97
CA ASN A 8 -42.27 40.50 -6.78
C ASN A 8 -40.74 40.41 -6.65
N TYR A 9 -40.06 41.54 -6.46
CA TYR A 9 -38.62 41.57 -6.23
C TYR A 9 -38.26 40.93 -4.88
N TRP A 10 -38.99 41.29 -3.81
CA TRP A 10 -38.81 40.68 -2.49
C TRP A 10 -39.13 39.19 -2.47
N ARG A 11 -40.14 38.74 -3.22
CA ARG A 11 -40.43 37.31 -3.40
C ARG A 11 -39.30 36.59 -4.13
N LEU A 12 -38.80 37.14 -5.24
CA LEU A 12 -37.68 36.56 -5.98
C LEU A 12 -36.41 36.49 -5.12
N LEU A 13 -36.10 37.56 -4.38
CA LEU A 13 -34.98 37.61 -3.45
C LEU A 13 -35.10 36.53 -2.36
N SER A 14 -36.30 36.33 -1.80
CA SER A 14 -36.54 35.29 -0.79
C SER A 14 -36.33 33.87 -1.32
N ILE A 15 -36.71 33.62 -2.58
CA ILE A 15 -36.52 32.32 -3.25
C ILE A 15 -35.03 32.07 -3.50
N ILE A 16 -34.30 33.08 -3.99
CA ILE A 16 -32.86 33.00 -4.21
C ILE A 16 -32.12 32.77 -2.89
N LEU A 17 -32.53 33.47 -1.82
CA LEU A 17 -31.95 33.31 -0.49
C LEU A 17 -32.16 31.89 0.04
N MET A 18 -33.38 31.37 -0.07
CA MET A 18 -33.70 30.00 0.33
C MET A 18 -32.89 28.98 -0.47
N PHE A 19 -32.70 29.20 -1.77
CA PHE A 19 -31.89 28.34 -2.63
C PHE A 19 -30.41 28.35 -2.23
N MET A 20 -29.84 29.53 -1.93
CA MET A 20 -28.46 29.63 -1.41
C MET A 20 -28.30 28.93 -0.06
N ILE A 21 -29.27 29.06 0.85
CA ILE A 21 -29.26 28.36 2.13
C ILE A 21 -29.31 26.84 1.90
N PHE A 22 -30.19 26.35 1.03
CA PHE A 22 -30.27 24.92 0.70
C PHE A 22 -28.96 24.39 0.09
N LEU A 23 -28.33 25.13 -0.82
CA LEU A 23 -27.02 24.78 -1.38
C LEU A 23 -25.93 24.75 -0.30
N GLY A 24 -25.91 25.74 0.60
CA GLY A 24 -24.96 25.79 1.71
C GLY A 24 -25.14 24.63 2.68
N LEU A 25 -26.38 24.29 3.04
CA LEU A 25 -26.69 23.15 3.91
C LEU A 25 -26.37 21.82 3.22
N TYR A 26 -26.69 21.67 1.93
CA TYR A 26 -26.32 20.48 1.15
C TYR A 26 -24.80 20.31 1.11
N TYR A 27 -24.07 21.38 0.84
CA TYR A 27 -22.62 21.36 0.87
C TYR A 27 -22.10 20.96 2.26
N PHE A 28 -22.59 21.58 3.33
CA PHE A 28 -22.11 21.35 4.69
C PHE A 28 -22.46 19.97 5.27
N PHE A 29 -23.66 19.45 4.97
CA PHE A 29 -24.13 18.18 5.53
C PHE A 29 -23.84 16.96 4.65
N ILE A 30 -23.68 17.14 3.33
CA ILE A 30 -23.52 16.01 2.39
C ILE A 30 -22.13 16.01 1.75
N VAL A 31 -21.70 17.14 1.18
CA VAL A 31 -20.45 17.20 0.39
C VAL A 31 -19.23 17.31 1.30
N TYR A 32 -19.21 18.26 2.22
CA TYR A 32 -18.10 18.52 3.14
C TYR A 32 -17.72 17.29 3.98
N PRO A 33 -18.66 16.54 4.60
CA PRO A 33 -18.29 15.34 5.36
C PRO A 33 -17.67 14.27 4.47
N LYS A 34 -18.21 14.07 3.26
CA LYS A 34 -17.71 13.10 2.29
C LYS A 34 -16.30 13.44 1.80
N ASP A 35 -16.03 14.71 1.52
CA ASP A 35 -14.70 15.17 1.09
C ASP A 35 -13.70 15.09 2.25
N THR A 36 -14.12 15.40 3.48
CA THR A 36 -13.26 15.23 4.66
C THR A 36 -13.00 13.76 5.00
N GLU A 37 -13.96 12.85 4.80
CA GLU A 37 -13.77 11.42 5.00
C GLU A 37 -12.77 10.84 3.99
N LYS A 38 -12.91 11.19 2.71
CA LYS A 38 -11.93 10.81 1.68
C LYS A 38 -10.54 11.35 2.00
N ALA A 39 -10.43 12.62 2.43
CA ALA A 39 -9.15 13.20 2.81
C ALA A 39 -8.54 12.50 4.04
N ARG A 40 -9.36 12.16 5.04
CA ARG A 40 -8.92 11.40 6.23
C ARG A 40 -8.44 10.00 5.87
N LEU A 41 -9.16 9.30 4.97
CA LEU A 41 -8.75 7.98 4.47
C LEU A 41 -7.43 8.07 3.72
N ALA A 42 -7.27 9.04 2.83
CA ALA A 42 -6.01 9.26 2.11
C ALA A 42 -4.84 9.56 3.08
N ILE A 43 -5.05 10.38 4.10
CA ILE A 43 -4.03 10.64 5.14
C ILE A 43 -3.70 9.36 5.93
N ALA A 44 -4.71 8.58 6.30
CA ALA A 44 -4.50 7.32 7.03
C ALA A 44 -3.72 6.31 6.17
N GLU A 45 -4.05 6.20 4.89
CA GLU A 45 -3.30 5.40 3.92
C GLU A 45 -1.84 5.87 3.82
N GLU A 46 -1.61 7.18 3.67
CA GLU A 46 -0.25 7.72 3.64
C GLU A 46 0.55 7.41 4.92
N ILE A 47 -0.07 7.51 6.10
CA ILE A 47 0.57 7.18 7.39
C ILE A 47 0.90 5.68 7.47
N LEU A 48 -0.04 4.81 7.12
CA LEU A 48 0.17 3.36 7.13
C LEU A 48 1.29 2.97 6.17
N MET A 49 1.32 3.60 5.00
CA MET A 49 2.33 3.35 3.99
C MET A 49 3.69 3.87 4.42
N ALA A 50 3.78 5.09 4.95
CA ALA A 50 5.02 5.63 5.50
C ALA A 50 5.59 4.74 6.62
N SER A 51 4.73 4.25 7.52
CA SER A 51 5.09 3.30 8.56
C SER A 51 5.62 1.98 7.99
N TYR A 52 4.98 1.45 6.94
CA TYR A 52 5.45 0.26 6.24
C TYR A 52 6.84 0.48 5.62
N TRP A 53 7.05 1.58 4.90
CA TRP A 53 8.35 1.93 4.33
C TRP A 53 9.43 2.10 5.38
N GLN A 54 9.11 2.67 6.53
CA GLN A 54 10.05 2.75 7.65
C GLN A 54 10.37 1.35 8.23
N ASN A 55 9.36 0.49 8.38
CA ASN A 55 9.54 -0.89 8.84
C ASN A 55 10.46 -1.70 7.91
N LEU A 56 10.36 -1.51 6.60
CA LEU A 56 11.28 -2.13 5.62
C LEU A 56 12.75 -1.76 5.86
N SER A 57 13.01 -0.49 6.21
CA SER A 57 14.36 -0.04 6.56
C SER A 57 14.89 -0.77 7.79
N TYR A 58 14.06 -0.93 8.83
CA TYR A 58 14.45 -1.64 10.05
C TYR A 58 14.67 -3.14 9.81
N LYS A 59 13.80 -3.79 9.03
CA LYS A 59 13.92 -5.22 8.75
C LYS A 59 15.00 -5.56 7.71
N HIS A 60 15.62 -4.57 7.07
CA HIS A 60 16.68 -4.79 6.08
C HIS A 60 17.80 -5.74 6.58
N ALA A 61 18.28 -5.54 7.81
CA ALA A 61 19.33 -6.39 8.38
C ALA A 61 18.87 -7.83 8.61
N LEU A 62 17.61 -8.02 9.02
CA LEU A 62 17.00 -9.33 9.22
C LEU A 62 16.96 -10.13 7.91
N TYR A 63 16.39 -9.57 6.84
CA TYR A 63 16.29 -10.31 5.57
C TYR A 63 17.65 -10.55 4.94
N LYS A 64 18.59 -9.61 5.07
CA LYS A 64 19.97 -9.84 4.63
C LYS A 64 20.60 -11.05 5.34
N ALA A 65 20.38 -11.19 6.65
CA ALA A 65 20.87 -12.33 7.41
C ALA A 65 20.17 -13.65 7.02
N LEU A 66 18.85 -13.64 6.88
CA LEU A 66 18.07 -14.82 6.46
C LEU A 66 18.50 -15.34 5.07
N LEU A 67 18.68 -14.43 4.12
CA LEU A 67 19.14 -14.77 2.76
C LEU A 67 20.58 -15.33 2.78
N LYS A 68 21.48 -14.74 3.58
CA LYS A 68 22.86 -15.24 3.75
C LYS A 68 22.90 -16.65 4.35
N GLN A 69 21.95 -16.99 5.20
CA GLN A 69 21.80 -18.33 5.80
C GLN A 69 21.04 -19.31 4.90
N ASN A 70 20.85 -18.99 3.61
CA ASN A 70 20.10 -19.81 2.66
C ASN A 70 18.67 -20.12 3.15
N VAL A 71 18.04 -19.14 3.81
CA VAL A 71 16.65 -19.15 4.25
C VAL A 71 16.28 -20.42 5.05
N PRO A 72 16.67 -20.51 6.33
CA PRO A 72 16.47 -21.73 7.11
C PRO A 72 14.98 -22.04 7.29
N LEU A 73 14.58 -23.31 7.13
CA LEU A 73 13.21 -23.75 7.35
C LEU A 73 12.99 -23.95 8.85
N ASN A 74 12.07 -23.20 9.46
CA ASN A 74 11.71 -23.33 10.87
C ASN A 74 10.38 -22.60 11.16
N PRO A 75 9.75 -22.88 12.31
CA PRO A 75 8.47 -22.27 12.68
C PRO A 75 8.48 -20.72 12.80
N ILE A 76 9.64 -20.13 13.10
CA ILE A 76 9.79 -18.67 13.20
C ILE A 76 9.71 -18.05 11.79
N ASN A 77 10.42 -18.64 10.83
CA ASN A 77 10.42 -18.17 9.44
C ASN A 77 9.10 -18.49 8.74
N ASP A 78 8.36 -19.52 9.16
CA ASP A 78 6.97 -19.73 8.74
C ASP A 78 6.11 -18.51 9.10
N GLU A 79 6.27 -17.97 10.31
CA GLU A 79 5.52 -16.79 10.78
C GLU A 79 5.88 -15.53 9.99
N ILE A 80 7.18 -15.32 9.77
CA ILE A 80 7.68 -14.19 8.96
C ILE A 80 7.11 -14.29 7.55
N TYR A 81 7.11 -15.49 6.96
CA TYR A 81 6.55 -15.73 5.63
C TYR A 81 5.06 -15.37 5.54
N PHE A 82 4.25 -15.74 6.53
CA PHE A 82 2.82 -15.40 6.53
C PHE A 82 2.57 -13.91 6.77
N ASP A 83 3.24 -13.29 7.74
CA ASP A 83 3.10 -11.86 8.05
C ASP A 83 3.47 -11.03 6.82
N ASP A 84 4.59 -11.36 6.18
CA ASP A 84 5.03 -10.66 4.98
C ASP A 84 4.05 -10.84 3.83
N LEU A 85 3.62 -12.07 3.51
CA LEU A 85 2.65 -12.29 2.43
C LEU A 85 1.36 -11.50 2.62
N ASN A 86 0.82 -11.49 3.84
CA ASN A 86 -0.40 -10.72 4.11
C ASN A 86 -0.17 -9.21 4.00
N ARG A 87 0.97 -8.70 4.49
CA ARG A 87 1.34 -7.29 4.33
C ARG A 87 1.48 -6.89 2.86
N PHE A 88 2.16 -7.72 2.06
CA PHE A 88 2.31 -7.48 0.63
C PHE A 88 0.98 -7.52 -0.11
N ARG A 89 0.06 -8.43 0.26
CA ARG A 89 -1.30 -8.43 -0.31
C ARG A 89 -1.98 -7.09 -0.05
N VAL A 90 -1.97 -6.61 1.20
CA VAL A 90 -2.58 -5.32 1.56
C VAL A 90 -1.93 -4.19 0.76
N LEU A 91 -0.60 -4.18 0.65
CA LEU A 91 0.12 -3.16 -0.10
C LEU A 91 -0.25 -3.19 -1.59
N TYR A 92 -0.28 -4.36 -2.20
CA TYR A 92 -0.66 -4.55 -3.60
C TYR A 92 -2.09 -4.06 -3.87
N GLN A 93 -3.04 -4.41 -2.99
CA GLN A 93 -4.44 -4.01 -3.12
C GLN A 93 -4.65 -2.51 -2.89
N SER A 94 -3.90 -1.90 -1.96
CA SER A 94 -3.95 -0.45 -1.73
C SER A 94 -3.36 0.38 -2.87
N GLY A 95 -2.51 -0.24 -3.69
CA GLY A 95 -1.99 0.36 -4.92
C GLY A 95 -2.83 0.03 -6.16
N ASP A 96 -4.05 -0.50 -6.01
CA ASP A 96 -4.91 -0.97 -7.12
C ASP A 96 -4.20 -1.96 -8.08
N GLY A 97 -3.25 -2.74 -7.57
CA GLY A 97 -2.45 -3.65 -8.39
C GLY A 97 -1.48 -2.94 -9.36
N GLU A 98 -1.06 -1.72 -9.00
CA GLU A 98 -0.04 -0.98 -9.75
C GLU A 98 1.23 -1.78 -9.99
N LYS A 99 1.91 -1.45 -11.09
CA LYS A 99 3.23 -2.03 -11.35
C LYS A 99 4.16 -1.67 -10.19
N LEU A 100 5.08 -2.57 -9.89
CA LEU A 100 6.02 -2.40 -8.79
C LEU A 100 6.83 -1.10 -8.98
N ILE A 101 7.21 -0.77 -10.22
CA ILE A 101 7.91 0.48 -10.54
C ILE A 101 7.09 1.74 -10.20
N ASP A 102 5.77 1.70 -10.38
CA ASP A 102 4.88 2.84 -10.08
C ASP A 102 4.75 3.02 -8.57
N THR A 103 4.62 1.91 -7.84
CA THR A 103 4.66 1.89 -6.37
C THR A 103 5.98 2.46 -5.85
N LEU A 104 7.12 1.99 -6.37
CA LEU A 104 8.46 2.50 -6.01
C LEU A 104 8.57 4.00 -6.27
N ASN A 105 8.12 4.46 -7.44
CA ASN A 105 8.16 5.87 -7.82
C ASN A 105 7.25 6.75 -6.96
N ARG A 106 6.03 6.30 -6.67
CA ARG A 106 5.08 6.99 -5.78
C ARG A 106 5.72 7.24 -4.43
N TYR A 107 6.23 6.19 -3.79
CA TYR A 107 6.71 6.30 -2.42
C TYR A 107 8.07 6.97 -2.30
N SER A 108 8.87 6.97 -3.37
CA SER A 108 10.12 7.75 -3.43
C SER A 108 9.94 9.27 -3.25
N LYS A 109 8.70 9.78 -3.34
CA LYS A 109 8.39 11.20 -3.15
C LYS A 109 8.27 11.60 -1.67
N TYR A 110 8.07 10.65 -0.75
CA TYR A 110 7.91 10.96 0.66
C TYR A 110 9.27 11.07 1.37
N SER A 111 9.39 12.03 2.29
CA SER A 111 10.64 12.30 3.03
C SER A 111 11.09 11.17 3.95
N VAL A 112 10.17 10.28 4.35
CA VAL A 112 10.44 9.11 5.21
C VAL A 112 11.08 7.96 4.43
N TYR A 113 11.06 8.03 3.09
CA TYR A 113 11.65 7.02 2.23
C TYR A 113 13.17 7.04 2.33
N GLN A 114 13.76 5.96 2.85
CA GLN A 114 15.20 5.76 2.89
C GLN A 114 15.61 4.72 1.84
N ASP A 115 16.80 4.83 1.27
CA ASP A 115 17.36 3.83 0.34
C ASP A 115 17.28 2.39 0.91
N LYS A 116 17.43 2.27 2.24
CA LYS A 116 17.28 1.03 2.99
C LYS A 116 15.88 0.42 2.89
N SER A 117 14.83 1.22 2.77
CA SER A 117 13.46 0.74 2.65
C SER A 117 13.23 0.01 1.33
N VAL A 118 13.77 0.55 0.23
CA VAL A 118 13.69 -0.07 -1.11
C VAL A 118 14.42 -1.39 -1.12
N ARG A 119 15.62 -1.39 -0.55
CA ARG A 119 16.45 -2.58 -0.40
C ARG A 119 15.74 -3.59 0.49
N GLY A 120 15.11 -3.15 1.58
CA GLY A 120 14.30 -3.97 2.46
C GLY A 120 13.15 -4.66 1.72
N LEU A 121 12.40 -3.91 0.90
CA LEU A 121 11.31 -4.46 0.06
C LEU A 121 11.84 -5.57 -0.85
N CYS A 122 12.98 -5.30 -1.50
CA CYS A 122 13.59 -6.24 -2.42
C CYS A 122 14.03 -7.55 -1.73
N LEU A 123 14.74 -7.43 -0.60
CA LEU A 123 15.18 -8.58 0.19
C LEU A 123 13.99 -9.39 0.73
N GLN A 124 12.90 -8.72 1.12
CA GLN A 124 11.66 -9.39 1.54
C GLN A 124 11.01 -10.18 0.40
N LEU A 125 10.86 -9.60 -0.77
CA LEU A 125 10.30 -10.30 -1.93
C LEU A 125 11.17 -11.50 -2.34
N GLN A 126 12.49 -11.35 -2.28
CA GLN A 126 13.41 -12.46 -2.52
C GLN A 126 13.27 -13.57 -1.46
N PHE A 127 13.15 -13.20 -0.19
CA PHE A 127 12.88 -14.14 0.90
C PHE A 127 11.60 -14.93 0.64
N LEU A 128 10.49 -14.27 0.29
CA LEU A 128 9.22 -14.95 0.00
C LEU A 128 9.34 -15.98 -1.12
N GLN A 129 10.07 -15.63 -2.20
CA GLN A 129 10.29 -16.53 -3.32
C GLN A 129 11.14 -17.74 -2.92
N LEU A 130 12.31 -17.49 -2.33
CA LEU A 130 13.23 -18.56 -1.92
C LEU A 130 12.63 -19.45 -0.84
N TYR A 131 11.86 -18.90 0.10
CA TYR A 131 11.23 -19.69 1.17
C TYR A 131 10.15 -20.61 0.60
N LYS A 132 9.26 -20.10 -0.27
CA LYS A 132 8.23 -20.93 -0.92
C LYS A 132 8.85 -22.05 -1.76
N ASP A 133 9.89 -21.74 -2.53
CA ASP A 133 10.58 -22.71 -3.36
C ASP A 133 11.27 -23.78 -2.51
N LYS A 134 11.89 -23.37 -1.40
CA LYS A 134 12.55 -24.29 -0.47
C LYS A 134 11.58 -25.20 0.27
N ILE A 135 10.43 -24.68 0.72
CA ILE A 135 9.36 -25.49 1.32
C ILE A 135 8.95 -26.63 0.37
N LYS A 136 8.72 -26.30 -0.91
CA LYS A 136 8.32 -27.28 -1.93
C LYS A 136 9.43 -28.31 -2.20
N ARG A 137 10.65 -27.84 -2.40
CA ARG A 137 11.81 -28.68 -2.74
C ARG A 137 12.15 -29.67 -1.63
N GLU A 138 12.09 -29.23 -0.38
CA GLU A 138 12.47 -30.02 0.79
C GLU A 138 11.26 -30.75 1.42
N GLN A 139 10.07 -30.66 0.79
CA GLN A 139 8.82 -31.26 1.28
C GLN A 139 8.58 -30.91 2.76
N TYR A 140 8.82 -29.66 3.11
CA TYR A 140 8.74 -29.21 4.49
C TYR A 140 7.29 -28.95 4.87
N HIS A 141 6.86 -29.61 5.94
CA HIS A 141 5.50 -29.57 6.41
C HIS A 141 5.47 -29.23 7.90
N THR A 142 4.66 -28.23 8.25
CA THR A 142 4.31 -27.91 9.64
C THR A 142 2.80 -27.76 9.76
N GLU A 143 2.25 -28.02 10.95
CA GLU A 143 0.82 -27.77 11.21
C GLU A 143 0.42 -26.34 10.88
N ARG A 144 1.35 -25.39 11.08
CA ARG A 144 1.13 -23.98 10.81
C ARG A 144 1.01 -23.70 9.31
N LEU A 145 1.91 -24.26 8.48
CA LEU A 145 1.82 -24.17 7.02
C LEU A 145 0.52 -24.79 6.50
N ALA A 146 0.12 -25.95 7.04
CA ALA A 146 -1.12 -26.62 6.67
C ALA A 146 -2.37 -25.78 7.03
N ARG A 147 -2.41 -25.20 8.24
CA ARG A 147 -3.54 -24.40 8.73
C ARG A 147 -3.83 -23.19 7.85
N TRP A 148 -2.78 -22.54 7.35
CA TRP A 148 -2.90 -21.29 6.60
C TRP A 148 -2.76 -21.46 5.08
N GLN A 149 -2.65 -22.69 4.58
CA GLN A 149 -2.32 -22.99 3.18
C GLN A 149 -3.19 -22.22 2.18
N ASN A 150 -4.51 -22.32 2.30
CA ASN A 150 -5.45 -21.67 1.36
C ASN A 150 -5.27 -20.14 1.33
N ILE A 151 -5.14 -19.52 2.50
CA ILE A 151 -4.95 -18.06 2.60
C ILE A 151 -3.60 -17.66 2.00
N ASN A 152 -2.56 -18.44 2.24
CA ASN A 152 -1.23 -18.15 1.72
C ASN A 152 -1.15 -18.32 0.21
N ASP A 153 -1.84 -19.30 -0.35
CA ASP A 153 -1.89 -19.49 -1.79
C ASP A 153 -2.64 -18.33 -2.46
N GLN A 154 -3.74 -17.85 -1.89
CA GLN A 154 -4.43 -16.64 -2.35
C GLN A 154 -3.56 -15.37 -2.23
N ASN A 155 -2.90 -15.17 -1.10
CA ASN A 155 -1.99 -14.05 -0.89
C ASN A 155 -0.82 -14.09 -1.88
N TRP A 156 -0.29 -15.30 -2.12
CA TRP A 156 0.78 -15.52 -3.08
C TRP A 156 0.35 -15.17 -4.49
N GLU A 157 -0.82 -15.63 -4.95
CA GLU A 157 -1.37 -15.28 -6.26
C GLU A 157 -1.50 -13.77 -6.43
N THR A 158 -2.00 -13.08 -5.41
CA THR A 158 -2.16 -11.62 -5.41
C THR A 158 -0.82 -10.89 -5.58
N VAL A 159 0.23 -11.34 -4.87
CA VAL A 159 1.54 -10.66 -4.84
C VAL A 159 2.47 -11.14 -5.98
N SER A 160 2.19 -12.29 -6.58
CA SER A 160 3.01 -12.89 -7.64
C SER A 160 3.36 -11.97 -8.82
N PRO A 161 2.50 -11.02 -9.27
CA PRO A 161 2.87 -10.11 -10.34
C PRO A 161 4.05 -9.20 -9.98
N TRP A 162 4.22 -8.82 -8.71
CA TRP A 162 5.39 -8.06 -8.26
C TRP A 162 6.66 -8.90 -8.22
N LEU A 163 6.55 -10.18 -7.85
CA LEU A 163 7.68 -11.13 -7.86
C LEU A 163 8.21 -11.40 -9.27
N GLN A 164 7.36 -11.23 -10.30
CA GLN A 164 7.74 -11.37 -11.70
C GLN A 164 8.43 -10.10 -12.25
N GLN A 165 8.28 -8.95 -11.60
CA GLN A 165 8.85 -7.67 -12.03
C GLN A 165 10.26 -7.45 -11.48
N LYS A 166 11.15 -8.44 -11.65
CA LYS A 166 12.51 -8.42 -11.10
C LYS A 166 13.34 -7.21 -11.56
N ASP A 167 13.11 -6.75 -12.78
CA ASP A 167 13.81 -5.59 -13.35
C ASP A 167 13.33 -4.24 -12.82
N ALA A 168 12.16 -4.17 -12.17
CA ALA A 168 11.62 -2.91 -11.66
C ALA A 168 12.55 -2.27 -10.63
N PHE A 169 13.19 -3.06 -9.77
CA PHE A 169 14.18 -2.55 -8.82
C PHE A 169 15.43 -2.00 -9.50
N ASN A 170 15.96 -2.72 -10.50
CA ASN A 170 17.14 -2.28 -11.25
C ASN A 170 16.85 -0.97 -12.02
N GLN A 171 15.68 -0.89 -12.66
CA GLN A 171 15.22 0.32 -13.33
C GLN A 171 15.07 1.48 -12.35
N PHE A 172 14.47 1.22 -11.18
CA PHE A 172 14.31 2.23 -10.14
C PHE A 172 15.65 2.74 -9.64
N PHE A 173 16.57 1.87 -9.22
CA PHE A 173 17.89 2.28 -8.72
C PHE A 173 18.68 3.06 -9.76
N LYS A 174 18.66 2.62 -11.02
CA LYS A 174 19.31 3.34 -12.12
C LYS A 174 18.72 4.75 -12.31
N SER A 175 17.39 4.89 -12.29
CA SER A 175 16.73 6.18 -12.46
C SER A 175 17.02 7.16 -11.31
N LYS A 176 17.25 6.64 -10.10
CA LYS A 176 17.60 7.42 -8.90
C LYS A 176 19.11 7.56 -8.65
N LYS A 177 19.96 7.09 -9.55
CA LYS A 177 21.44 7.05 -9.39
C LYS A 177 21.89 6.35 -8.10
N MET A 178 21.15 5.32 -7.70
CA MET A 178 21.45 4.48 -6.54
C MET A 178 22.24 3.24 -6.96
N GLN A 179 23.04 2.70 -6.06
CA GLN A 179 23.72 1.42 -6.28
C GLN A 179 22.70 0.28 -6.27
N ALA A 180 22.73 -0.55 -7.31
CA ALA A 180 21.87 -1.72 -7.46
C ALA A 180 22.41 -2.88 -6.62
N ASP A 181 21.83 -3.08 -5.44
CA ASP A 181 22.24 -4.13 -4.49
C ASP A 181 21.09 -5.08 -4.12
N CYS A 182 20.07 -5.17 -4.99
CA CYS A 182 18.92 -6.06 -4.78
C CYS A 182 19.26 -7.56 -4.80
N PHE A 183 20.45 -7.89 -5.31
CA PHE A 183 20.94 -9.25 -5.43
C PHE A 183 22.36 -9.26 -4.85
N LEU A 184 22.60 -10.16 -3.89
CA LEU A 184 23.95 -10.53 -3.49
C LEU A 184 24.69 -11.18 -4.66
#